data_AF-A0A7X8YBT2-F1
#
_entry.id   AF-A0A7X8YBT2-F1
#
_cell.length_a   1.000
_cell.length_b   1.000
_cell.length_c   1.000
_cell.angle_alpha   90.00
_cell.angle_beta   90.00
_cell.angle_gamma   90.00
#
_symmetry.space_group_name_H-M   'P 1'
#
loop_
_entity.id
_entity.type
_entity.pdbx_description
1 polymer ?
#
loop_
_entity_poly.entity_id
_entity_poly.type
_entity_poly.pdbx_seq_one_letter_code
_entity_poly.pdbx_strand_id
1 'polypeptide(L)'
;MLHNETAQVSLRLPTQLIAEFDRIATFLERDRTWVMQKALSQYLAGEGAEILQDAQGLNELDRGGSVDLEDVLEKARTIVDAAEYRRGMRAG
;
A
#
# COMPACT_ATOMS: atom_id res chain seq x y z
N MET A 1 16.70 5.07 19.54
CA MET A 1 15.45 5.82 19.78
C MET A 1 15.13 6.55 18.48
N LEU A 2 14.06 6.17 17.78
CA LEU A 2 13.60 6.93 16.62
C LEU A 2 13.03 8.25 17.16
N HIS A 3 13.70 9.36 16.86
CA HIS A 3 13.14 10.67 17.14
C HIS A 3 11.87 10.80 16.31
N ASN A 4 10.75 11.12 16.96
CA ASN A 4 9.52 11.49 16.29
C ASN A 4 9.70 12.90 15.72
N GLU A 5 10.55 13.02 14.70
CA GLU A 5 10.84 14.27 14.03
C GLU A 5 9.59 14.74 13.30
N THR A 6 9.02 15.84 13.77
CA THR A 6 7.89 16.50 13.13
C THR A 6 8.39 17.65 12.28
N ALA A 7 7.96 17.69 11.02
CA ALA A 7 8.22 18.81 10.12
C ALA A 7 6.96 19.69 10.01
N GLN A 8 7.13 21.01 10.06
CA GLN A 8 6.01 21.93 9.81
C GLN A 8 5.80 22.09 8.31
N VAL A 9 4.57 21.86 7.85
CA VAL A 9 4.16 22.02 6.46
C VAL A 9 3.09 23.11 6.38
N SER A 10 3.22 24.05 5.45
CA SER A 10 2.21 25.08 5.18
C SER A 10 1.47 24.77 3.88
N LEU A 11 0.14 24.67 3.96
CA LEU A 11 -0.73 24.35 2.82
C LEU A 11 -1.80 25.43 2.67
N ARG A 12 -2.10 25.83 1.44
CA ARG A 12 -3.30 26.61 1.13
C ARG A 12 -4.44 25.66 0.80
N LEU A 13 -5.50 25.71 1.60
CA LEU A 13 -6.68 24.87 1.44
C LEU A 13 -7.94 25.74 1.31
N PRO A 14 -8.98 25.28 0.58
CA PRO A 14 -10.27 25.96 0.57
C PRO A 14 -10.84 26.11 1.98
N THR A 15 -11.38 27.29 2.31
CA THR A 15 -11.94 27.57 3.63
C THR A 15 -13.07 26.59 3.99
N GLN A 16 -13.88 26.18 3.01
CA GLN A 16 -14.95 25.21 3.20
C GLN A 16 -14.40 23.85 3.65
N LEU A 17 -13.28 23.40 3.09
CA LEU A 17 -12.65 22.13 3.46
C LEU A 17 -12.15 22.17 4.92
N ILE A 18 -11.56 23.30 5.34
CA ILE A 18 -11.10 23.50 6.72
C ILE A 18 -12.30 23.44 7.68
N ALA A 19 -13.43 24.07 7.33
CA ALA A 19 -14.63 24.08 8.15
C ALA A 19 -15.23 22.67 8.35
N GLU A 20 -15.21 21.82 7.32
CA GLU A 20 -15.68 20.43 7.45
C GLU A 20 -14.77 19.63 8.41
N PHE A 21 -13.46 19.80 8.33
CA PHE A 21 -12.54 19.16 9.27
C PHE A 21 -12.73 19.65 10.71
N ASP A 22 -12.97 20.95 10.93
CA ASP A 22 -13.27 21.51 12.25
C ASP A 22 -14.56 20.93 12.84
N ARG A 23 -15.57 20.71 12.01
CA ARG A 23 -16.83 20.09 12.42
C ARG A 23 -16.63 18.64 12.86
N ILE A 24 -15.88 17.86 12.07
CA ILE A 24 -15.53 16.47 12.42
C ILE A 24 -14.71 16.44 13.72
N ALA A 25 -13.71 17.31 13.84
CA ALA A 25 -12.86 17.42 15.02
C ALA A 25 -13.68 17.67 16.29
N THR A 26 -14.67 18.57 16.20
CA THR A 26 -15.60 18.88 17.29
C THR A 26 -16.39 17.64 17.74
N PHE A 27 -17.01 16.90 16.80
CA PHE A 27 -17.78 15.69 17.13
C PHE A 27 -16.93 14.55 17.67
N LEU A 28 -15.65 14.52 17.32
CA LEU A 28 -14.71 13.50 17.80
C LEU A 28 -13.99 13.91 19.09
N GLU A 29 -14.20 15.13 19.59
CA GLU A 29 -13.45 15.71 20.72
C GLU A 29 -11.93 15.65 20.49
N ARG A 30 -11.49 16.01 19.28
CA ARG A 30 -10.07 16.02 18.87
C ARG A 30 -9.71 17.34 18.21
N ASP A 31 -8.41 17.60 18.09
CA ASP A 31 -7.91 18.73 17.31
C ASP A 31 -8.06 18.50 15.80
N ARG A 32 -8.30 19.57 15.03
CA ARG A 32 -8.29 19.54 13.56
C ARG A 32 -7.02 18.89 13.01
N THR A 33 -5.87 19.20 13.60
CA THR A 33 -4.56 18.63 13.20
C THR A 33 -4.54 17.11 13.32
N TRP A 34 -5.24 16.52 14.31
CA TRP A 34 -5.35 15.08 14.44
C TRP A 34 -6.19 14.47 13.30
N VAL A 35 -7.32 15.09 12.98
CA VAL A 35 -8.20 14.63 11.88
C VAL A 35 -7.48 14.73 10.54
N MET A 36 -6.76 15.83 10.30
CA MET A 36 -5.98 16.03 9.07
C MET A 36 -4.84 15.01 8.96
N GLN A 37 -4.09 14.76 10.04
CA GLN A 37 -3.06 13.72 10.03
C GLN A 37 -3.65 12.34 9.72
N LYS A 38 -4.78 11.99 10.35
CA LYS A 38 -5.48 10.75 10.06
C LYS A 38 -5.86 10.64 8.58
N ALA A 39 -6.42 11.70 7.99
CA ALA A 39 -6.80 11.72 6.58
C ALA A 39 -5.58 11.55 5.65
N LEU A 40 -4.47 12.23 5.93
CA LEU A 40 -3.23 12.10 5.18
C LEU A 40 -2.64 10.68 5.29
N SER A 41 -2.64 10.10 6.49
CA SER A 41 -2.19 8.72 6.68
C SER A 41 -3.07 7.71 5.94
N GLN A 42 -4.39 7.94 5.91
CA GLN A 42 -5.31 7.08 5.17
C GLN A 42 -5.10 7.17 3.66
N TYR A 43 -4.85 8.36 3.11
CA TYR A 43 -4.49 8.52 1.70
C TYR A 43 -3.23 7.71 1.36
N LEU A 44 -2.17 7.84 2.18
CA LEU A 44 -0.91 7.11 1.97
C LEU A 44 -1.06 5.59 2.09
N ALA A 45 -1.94 5.12 2.98
CA ALA A 45 -2.17 3.69 3.16
C ALA A 45 -3.06 3.06 2.08
N GLY A 46 -3.88 3.85 1.38
CA GLY A 46 -4.75 3.41 0.30
C GLY A 46 -4.17 3.79 -1.06
N GLU A 47 -4.74 4.80 -1.69
CA GLU A 47 -4.38 5.27 -3.04
C GLU A 47 -2.88 5.55 -3.17
N GLY A 48 -2.26 6.18 -2.16
CA GLY A 48 -0.83 6.45 -2.17
C GLY A 48 0.03 5.17 -2.23
N ALA A 49 -0.40 4.10 -1.57
CA ALA A 49 0.31 2.83 -1.60
C ALA A 49 0.19 2.15 -2.97
N GLU A 50 -1.00 2.20 -3.58
CA GLU A 50 -1.24 1.68 -4.94
C GLU A 50 -0.37 2.41 -5.98
N ILE A 51 -0.37 3.74 -5.96
CA ILE A 51 0.46 4.55 -6.87
C ILE A 51 1.95 4.22 -6.71
N LEU A 52 2.43 4.10 -5.47
CA LEU A 52 3.83 3.80 -5.20
C LEU A 52 4.20 2.36 -5.62
N GLN A 53 3.30 1.40 -5.44
CA GLN A 53 3.50 0.02 -5.88
C GLN A 53 3.57 -0.07 -7.40
N ASP A 54 2.68 0.61 -8.12
CA ASP A 54 2.70 0.66 -9.58
C ASP A 54 3.99 1.30 -10.10
N ALA A 55 4.39 2.43 -9.50
CA ALA A 55 5.64 3.10 -9.84
C ALA A 55 6.86 2.21 -9.59
N GLN A 56 6.85 1.41 -8.51
CA GLN A 56 7.89 0.42 -8.25
C GLN A 56 7.91 -0.67 -9.32
N GLY A 57 6.75 -1.23 -9.67
CA GLY A 57 6.65 -2.28 -10.70
C GLY A 57 7.17 -1.81 -12.06
N LEU A 58 6.82 -0.59 -12.48
CA LEU A 58 7.38 0.00 -13.71
C LEU A 58 8.90 0.12 -13.66
N ASN A 59 9.45 0.53 -12.52
CA ASN A 59 10.89 0.65 -12.34
C ASN A 59 11.61 -0.71 -12.31
N GLU A 60 10.94 -1.76 -11.81
CA GLU A 60 11.46 -3.14 -11.89
C GLU A 60 11.51 -3.63 -13.34
N LEU A 61 10.48 -3.33 -14.14
CA LEU A 61 10.48 -3.63 -15.58
C LEU A 61 11.60 -2.90 -16.32
N ASP A 62 11.79 -1.61 -16.05
CA ASP A 62 12.86 -0.79 -16.68
C ASP A 62 14.28 -1.33 -16.38
N ARG A 63 14.46 -1.97 -15.21
CA ARG A 63 15.73 -2.61 -14.83
C ARG A 63 15.89 -4.05 -15.37
N GLY A 64 14.96 -4.51 -16.19
CA GLY A 64 14.97 -5.87 -16.74
C GLY A 64 14.54 -6.95 -15.75
N GLY A 65 13.81 -6.59 -14.69
CA GLY A 65 13.26 -7.51 -13.69
C GLY A 65 12.05 -8.33 -14.15
N SER A 66 11.73 -8.31 -15.45
CA SER A 66 10.65 -9.13 -16.02
C SER A 66 11.07 -10.60 -16.15
N VAL A 67 10.09 -11.50 -16.03
CA VAL A 67 10.27 -12.93 -16.31
C VAL A 67 9.30 -13.32 -17.43
N ASP A 68 9.73 -14.18 -18.34
CA ASP A 68 8.86 -14.69 -19.39
C ASP A 68 7.70 -15.50 -18.79
N LEU A 69 6.50 -15.31 -19.34
CA LEU A 69 5.30 -15.97 -18.82
C LEU A 69 5.37 -17.49 -18.97
N GLU A 70 5.93 -17.99 -20.07
CA GLU A 70 6.04 -19.43 -20.33
C GLU A 70 6.94 -20.09 -19.29
N ASP A 71 8.09 -19.46 -18.96
CA ASP A 71 9.00 -19.91 -17.90
C ASP A 71 8.30 -20.00 -16.54
N VAL A 72 7.39 -19.06 -16.24
CA VAL A 72 6.62 -19.06 -14.99
C VAL A 72 5.59 -20.20 -14.98
N LEU A 73 4.90 -20.42 -16.09
CA LEU A 73 3.89 -21.48 -16.22
C LEU A 73 4.51 -22.88 -16.14
N GLU A 74 5.66 -23.10 -16.77
CA GLU A 74 6.39 -24.36 -16.69
C GLU A 74 6.81 -24.66 -15.24
N LYS A 75 7.36 -23.67 -14.53
CA LYS A 75 7.71 -23.79 -13.11
C LYS A 75 6.49 -24.09 -12.25
N ALA A 76 5.38 -23.41 -12.49
CA ALA A 76 4.14 -23.64 -11.75
C ALA A 76 3.61 -25.06 -11.94
N ARG A 77 3.60 -25.58 -13.17
CA ARG A 77 3.20 -26.97 -13.45
C ARG A 77 4.07 -27.97 -12.69
N THR A 78 5.38 -27.78 -12.73
CA THR A 78 6.35 -28.63 -12.03
C THR A 78 6.09 -28.68 -10.52
N ILE A 79 5.78 -27.53 -9.90
CA ILE A 79 5.45 -27.44 -8.47
C ILE A 79 4.18 -28.22 -8.13
N VAL A 80 3.14 -28.07 -8.96
CA VAL A 80 1.85 -28.76 -8.79
C VAL A 80 2.03 -30.28 -8.92
N ASP A 81 2.71 -30.75 -9.97
CA ASP A 81 2.95 -32.19 -10.19
C ASP A 81 3.69 -32.83 -9.00
N ALA A 82 4.71 -32.14 -8.49
CA ALA A 82 5.45 -32.61 -7.32
C ALA A 82 4.57 -32.66 -6.06
N ALA A 83 3.63 -31.73 -5.91
CA ALA A 83 2.69 -31.72 -4.79
C ALA A 83 1.66 -32.85 -4.88
N GLU A 84 1.10 -33.10 -6.07
CA GLU A 84 0.17 -34.19 -6.33
C GLU A 84 0.82 -35.56 -6.10
N TYR A 85 2.04 -35.73 -6.59
CA TYR A 85 2.84 -36.95 -6.35
C TYR A 85 3.01 -37.22 -4.85
N ARG A 86 3.42 -36.22 -4.06
CA ARG A 86 3.55 -36.35 -2.60
C ARG A 86 2.23 -36.67 -1.90
N ARG A 87 1.10 -36.17 -2.39
CA ARG A 87 -0.23 -36.46 -1.84
C ARG A 87 -0.65 -37.90 -2.13
N GLY A 88 -0.40 -38.40 -3.35
CA GLY A 88 -0.66 -39.78 -3.72
C GLY A 88 0.12 -40.78 -2.87
N MET A 89 1.40 -40.50 -2.58
CA MET A 89 2.24 -41.36 -1.73
C MET A 89 1.82 -41.41 -0.25
N ARG A 90 0.99 -40.47 0.23
CA ARG A 90 0.50 -40.45 1.61
C ARG A 90 -0.85 -41.13 1.79
N ALA A 91 -1.55 -41.43 0.70
CA ALA A 91 -2.90 -41.98 0.70
C ALA A 91 -2.96 -43.47 0.33
N GLY A 92 -1.82 -44.07 -0.07
CA GLY A 92 -1.64 -45.52 -0.25
C GLY A 92 -0.73 -46.08 0.85
#